data_AF-A0A151EI53-F1
#
_entry.id   AF-A0A151EI53-F1
#
_cell.length_a   1.000
_cell.length_b   1.000
_cell.length_c   1.000
_cell.angle_alpha   90.00
_cell.angle_beta   90.00
_cell.angle_gamma   90.00
#
_symmetry.space_group_name_H-M   'P 1'
#
loop_
_entity.id
_entity.type
_entity.pdbx_description
1 polymer ?
#
loop_
_entity_poly.entity_id
_entity_poly.type
_entity_poly.pdbx_seq_one_letter_code
_entity_poly.pdbx_strand_id
1 'polypeptide(L)'
;MLVFAIIPSLILLYYLRDKFKLKNLIITLFILFISGVIWDQISVRIGIWSFSQDKILGNLFGIPIEEYIFVIFVPLLSITVYNLVKKIFDK
;
A
#
# COMPACT_ATOMS: atom_id res chain seq x y z
N MET A 1 7.80 -4.82 -7.62
CA MET A 1 6.83 -4.90 -6.50
C MET A 1 5.48 -4.26 -6.84
N LEU A 2 5.47 -3.05 -7.40
CA LEU A 2 4.23 -2.33 -7.73
C LEU A 2 3.18 -3.12 -8.52
N VAL A 3 3.58 -3.81 -9.60
CA VAL A 3 2.66 -4.61 -10.42
C VAL A 3 1.90 -5.65 -9.57
N PHE A 4 2.61 -6.32 -8.66
CA PHE A 4 2.05 -7.33 -7.76
C PHE A 4 1.15 -6.74 -6.67
N ALA A 5 1.31 -5.48 -6.30
CA ALA A 5 0.44 -4.81 -5.35
C ALA A 5 -0.78 -4.19 -6.04
N ILE A 6 -0.57 -3.44 -7.13
CA ILE A 6 -1.58 -2.62 -7.79
C ILE A 6 -2.61 -3.48 -8.52
N ILE A 7 -2.17 -4.40 -9.38
CA ILE A 7 -3.09 -5.18 -10.23
C ILE A 7 -4.13 -5.95 -9.40
N PRO A 8 -3.73 -6.82 -8.45
CA PRO A 8 -4.72 -7.56 -7.66
C PRO A 8 -5.56 -6.63 -6.78
N SER A 9 -4.99 -5.55 -6.23
CA SER A 9 -5.76 -4.59 -5.45
C SER A 9 -6.87 -3.93 -6.26
N LEU A 10 -6.59 -3.51 -7.49
CA LEU A 10 -7.59 -2.89 -8.37
C LEU A 10 -8.67 -3.88 -8.77
N ILE A 11 -8.28 -5.12 -9.14
CA ILE A 11 -9.24 -6.18 -9.49
C ILE A 11 -10.16 -6.49 -8.31
N LEU A 12 -9.58 -6.71 -7.12
CA LEU A 12 -10.35 -7.06 -5.93
C LEU A 12 -11.20 -5.88 -5.43
N LEU A 13 -10.68 -4.66 -5.48
CA LEU A 13 -11.45 -3.47 -5.14
C LEU A 13 -12.64 -3.32 -6.08
N TYR A 14 -12.47 -3.53 -7.39
CA TYR A 14 -13.57 -3.48 -8.34
C TYR A 14 -14.64 -4.55 -8.06
N TYR A 15 -14.20 -5.78 -7.74
CA TYR A 15 -15.09 -6.91 -7.43
C TYR A 15 -15.81 -6.78 -6.08
N LEU A 16 -15.20 -6.10 -5.10
CA LEU A 16 -15.72 -5.94 -3.75
C LEU A 16 -16.14 -4.50 -3.44
N ARG A 17 -16.26 -3.62 -4.44
CA ARG A 17 -16.50 -2.17 -4.27
C ARG A 17 -17.70 -1.87 -3.38
N ASP A 18 -18.75 -2.68 -3.47
CA ASP A 18 -20.00 -2.48 -2.73
C ASP A 18 -19.86 -2.76 -1.22
N LYS A 19 -18.75 -3.39 -0.79
CA LYS A 19 -18.45 -3.64 0.63
C LYS A 19 -17.72 -2.47 1.31
N PHE A 20 -17.24 -1.49 0.54
CA PHE A 20 -16.42 -0.41 1.06
C PHE A 20 -17.19 0.92 1.12
N LYS A 21 -17.07 1.62 2.24
CA LYS A 21 -17.43 3.04 2.33
C LYS A 21 -16.21 3.86 1.91
N LEU A 22 -16.31 4.61 0.82
CA LEU A 22 -15.20 5.37 0.24
C LEU A 22 -14.53 6.29 1.28
N LYS A 23 -15.32 7.00 2.10
CA LYS A 23 -14.79 7.87 3.18
C LYS A 23 -13.88 7.11 4.14
N ASN A 24 -14.33 5.94 4.62
CA ASN A 24 -13.55 5.15 5.58
C ASN A 24 -12.28 4.61 4.93
N LEU A 25 -12.38 4.14 3.67
CA LEU A 25 -11.23 3.64 2.92
C LEU A 25 -10.17 4.74 2.76
N ILE A 26 -10.56 5.94 2.34
CA ILE A 26 -9.64 7.07 2.17
C ILE A 26 -8.98 7.44 3.50
N ILE A 27 -9.75 7.53 4.59
CA ILE A 27 -9.20 7.85 5.92
C ILE A 27 -8.18 6.78 6.36
N THR A 28 -8.52 5.50 6.21
CA THR A 28 -7.63 4.40 6.56
C THR A 28 -6.34 4.44 5.73
N LEU A 29 -6.45 4.59 4.41
CA LEU A 29 -5.29 4.68 3.52
C LEU A 29 -4.43 5.91 3.82
N PHE A 30 -5.05 7.05 4.12
CA PHE A 30 -4.31 8.27 4.47
C PHE A 30 -3.51 8.11 5.76
N ILE A 31 -4.12 7.57 6.83
CA ILE A 31 -3.43 7.34 8.10
C ILE A 31 -2.26 6.37 7.90
N LEU A 32 -2.49 5.24 7.23
CA LEU A 32 -1.45 4.24 6.98
C LEU A 32 -0.35 4.77 6.07
N PHE A 33 -0.69 5.61 5.10
CA PHE A 33 0.29 6.27 4.24
C PHE A 33 1.24 7.16 5.03
N ILE A 34 0.69 8.05 5.85
CA ILE A 34 1.51 8.95 6.67
C ILE A 34 2.40 8.16 7.63
N SER A 35 1.83 7.17 8.34
CA SER A 35 2.59 6.32 9.26
C SER A 35 3.70 5.53 8.56
N GLY A 36 3.39 4.91 7.41
CA GLY A 36 4.34 4.12 6.64
C GLY A 36 5.49 4.95 6.07
N VAL A 37 5.17 6.10 5.48
CA VAL A 37 6.20 7.01 4.94
C VAL A 37 7.11 7.55 6.03
N ILE A 38 6.56 7.96 7.19
CA ILE A 38 7.38 8.45 8.31
C ILE A 38 8.34 7.35 8.80
N TRP A 39 7.84 6.13 8.96
CA TRP A 39 8.64 4.99 9.37
C TRP A 39 9.79 4.70 8.39
N ASP A 40 9.48 4.68 7.09
CA ASP A 40 10.50 4.47 6.05
C ASP A 40 11.55 5.58 6.05
N GLN A 41 11.12 6.84 6.19
CA GLN A 41 12.04 7.99 6.20
C GLN A 41 12.99 7.91 7.39
N ILE A 42 12.46 7.58 8.57
CA ILE A 42 13.29 7.39 9.76
C ILE A 42 14.27 6.26 9.51
N SER A 43 13.78 5.10 9.08
CA SER A 43 14.59 3.88 8.88
C SER A 43 15.75 4.08 7.92
N VAL A 44 15.54 4.81 6.82
CA VAL A 44 16.62 5.19 5.89
C VAL A 44 17.60 6.15 6.54
N ARG A 45 17.13 7.18 7.26
CA ARG A 45 18.00 8.18 7.91
C ARG A 45 18.90 7.58 8.98
N ILE A 46 18.41 6.58 9.72
CA ILE A 46 19.19 5.88 10.75
C ILE A 46 19.97 4.68 10.20
N GLY A 47 19.88 4.41 8.89
CA GLY A 47 20.66 3.38 8.22
C GLY A 47 20.23 1.94 8.50
N ILE A 48 18.98 1.70 8.95
CA ILE A 48 18.45 0.34 9.11
C ILE A 48 18.43 -0.37 7.75
N TRP A 49 18.01 0.34 6.70
CA TRP A 49 18.11 -0.14 5.32
C TRP A 49 18.40 1.00 4.36
N SER A 50 18.80 0.63 3.14
CA SER A 50 19.13 1.56 2.07
C SER A 50 18.56 1.06 0.74
N PHE A 51 18.33 2.00 -0.17
CA PHE A 51 17.81 1.72 -1.50
C PHE A 51 18.91 1.94 -2.53
N SER A 52 19.19 0.92 -3.36
CA SER A 52 20.15 1.02 -4.46
C SER A 52 19.65 2.03 -5.50
N GLN A 53 20.39 3.13 -5.69
CA GLN A 53 19.97 4.20 -6.60
C GLN A 53 19.89 3.74 -8.08
N ASP A 54 20.62 2.70 -8.45
CA ASP A 54 20.64 2.16 -9.82
C ASP A 54 19.37 1.36 -10.19
N LYS A 55 18.50 1.08 -9.20
CA LYS A 55 17.32 0.20 -9.37
C LYS A 55 16.00 0.89 -9.07
N ILE A 56 16.01 2.21 -8.89
CA ILE A 56 14.82 3.00 -8.53
C ILE A 56 14.50 3.98 -9.66
N LEU A 57 13.22 4.24 -9.90
CA LEU A 57 12.75 5.17 -10.93
C LEU A 57 12.97 6.64 -10.52
N GLY A 58 13.04 6.91 -9.23
CA GLY A 58 13.40 8.21 -8.69
C GLY A 58 13.46 8.19 -7.18
N ASN A 59 14.20 9.13 -6.61
CA ASN A 59 14.36 9.29 -5.17
C ASN A 59 13.66 10.58 -4.72
N LEU A 60 12.76 10.46 -3.75
CA LEU A 60 12.13 11.58 -3.09
C LEU A 60 12.36 11.47 -1.58
N PHE A 61 13.00 12.47 -0.98
CA PHE A 61 13.33 12.51 0.45
C PHE A 61 14.06 11.28 1.00
N GLY A 62 14.87 10.60 0.18
CA GLY A 62 15.62 9.41 0.57
C GLY A 62 14.89 8.09 0.32
N ILE A 63 13.65 8.15 -0.18
CA ILE A 63 12.80 6.98 -0.46
C ILE A 63 12.51 6.88 -1.96
N PRO A 64 12.48 5.68 -2.56
CA PRO A 64 12.02 5.49 -3.93
C PRO A 64 10.58 5.95 -4.11
N ILE A 65 10.27 6.61 -5.23
CA ILE A 65 8.90 7.07 -5.54
C ILE A 65 7.90 5.91 -5.54
N GLU A 66 8.36 4.73 -5.93
CA GLU A 66 7.60 3.49 -5.95
C GLU A 66 7.12 3.08 -4.55
N GLU A 67 7.88 3.35 -3.49
CA GLU A 67 7.48 2.97 -2.13
C GLU A 67 6.26 3.75 -1.66
N TYR A 68 6.11 5.01 -2.04
CA TYR A 68 4.92 5.79 -1.72
C TYR A 68 3.65 5.15 -2.30
N ILE A 69 3.73 4.66 -3.54
CA ILE A 69 2.62 3.96 -4.18
C ILE A 69 2.42 2.61 -3.49
N PHE A 70 3.49 1.88 -3.20
CA PHE A 70 3.42 0.59 -2.53
C PHE A 70 2.74 0.68 -1.16
N VAL A 71 3.09 1.68 -0.33
CA VAL A 71 2.50 1.93 0.99
C VAL A 71 0.99 2.16 0.92
N ILE A 72 0.45 2.69 -0.19
CA ILE A 72 -1.00 2.84 -0.39
C ILE A 72 -1.64 1.51 -0.79
N PHE A 73 -1.03 0.79 -1.72
CA PHE A 73 -1.64 -0.40 -2.31
C PHE A 73 -1.52 -1.65 -1.43
N VAL A 74 -0.53 -1.74 -0.55
CA VAL A 74 -0.40 -2.90 0.37
C VAL A 74 -1.59 -2.99 1.35
N PRO A 75 -1.97 -1.94 2.09
CA PRO A 75 -3.15 -1.99 2.94
C PRO A 75 -4.44 -2.23 2.16
N LEU A 76 -4.56 -1.65 0.96
CA LEU A 76 -5.71 -1.87 0.09
C LEU A 76 -5.82 -3.36 -0.28
N LEU A 77 -4.70 -3.99 -0.66
CA LEU A 77 -4.64 -5.41 -0.95
C LEU A 77 -5.05 -6.23 0.27
N SER A 78 -4.46 -5.95 1.44
CA SER A 78 -4.76 -6.69 2.67
C SER A 78 -6.24 -6.65 3.04
N ILE A 79 -6.85 -5.47 2.99
CA ILE A 79 -8.28 -5.29 3.33
C ILE A 79 -9.18 -5.96 2.28
N THR A 80 -8.85 -5.87 1.00
CA THR A 80 -9.65 -6.49 -0.07
C THR A 80 -9.55 -8.01 -0.04
N VAL A 81 -8.36 -8.57 0.20
CA VAL A 81 -8.15 -10.01 0.41
C VAL A 81 -8.92 -10.50 1.64
N TYR A 82 -8.84 -9.79 2.76
CA TYR A 82 -9.62 -10.15 3.96
C TYR A 82 -11.12 -10.23 3.67
N ASN A 83 -11.68 -9.25 2.95
CA ASN A 83 -13.10 -9.26 2.59
C ASN A 83 -13.44 -10.34 1.57
N LEU A 84 -12.53 -10.70 0.67
CA LEU A 84 -12.71 -11.82 -0.25
C LEU A 84 -12.82 -13.14 0.53
N VAL A 85 -11.85 -13.40 1.40
CA VAL A 85 -11.82 -14.59 2.27
C VAL A 85 -13.10 -14.65 3.09
N LYS A 86 -13.47 -13.55 3.75
CA LYS A 86 -14.72 -13.45 4.51
C LYS A 86 -15.95 -13.77 3.65
N LYS A 87 -16.04 -13.25 2.42
CA LYS A 87 -17.14 -13.55 1.48
C LYS A 87 -17.20 -15.02 1.06
N ILE A 88 -16.07 -15.73 1.04
CA ILE A 88 -15.99 -17.14 0.69
C ILE A 88 -16.45 -18.02 1.86
N PHE A 89 -16.04 -17.70 3.09
CA PHE A 89 -16.31 -18.51 4.28
C PHE A 89 -17.62 -18.17 5.00
N ASP A 90 -18.12 -16.94 4.91
CA ASP A 90 -19.42 -16.52 5.48
C ASP A 90 -20.59 -16.77 4.49
N LYS A 91 -20.39 -17.66 3.51
CA LYS A 91 -21.40 -18.14 2.57
C LYS A 91 -21.93 -19.49 3.03
#